data_AF-A0A3N0Y6S4-F1
#
_entry.id   AF-A0A3N0Y6S4-F1
#
_cell.length_a   1.000
_cell.length_b   1.000
_cell.length_c   1.000
_cell.angle_alpha   90.00
_cell.angle_beta   90.00
_cell.angle_gamma   90.00
#
_symmetry.space_group_name_H-M   'P 1'
#
loop_
_entity.id
_entity.type
_entity.pdbx_description
1 polymer ?
#
loop_
_entity_poly.entity_id
_entity_poly.type
_entity_poly.pdbx_seq_one_letter_code
_entity_poly.pdbx_strand_id
1 'polypeptide(L)'
;MTTAGGGWTLVASVHENNMYGKCTVGDRWSSQQGSEPNRPDGDGTWANTVTFGTAEASTSDDYKVGRALDIHSPHRQSLPDLRLEPMTFGLQFRLSIH
;
A
#
# COMPACT_ATOMS: atom_id res chain seq x y z
N MET A 1 12.68 -2.45 14.54
CA MET A 1 12.70 -2.16 13.07
C MET A 1 11.97 -0.84 12.79
N THR A 2 12.62 0.32 12.99
CA THR A 2 12.09 1.56 13.62
C THR A 2 10.90 2.32 12.98
N THR A 3 9.79 2.33 13.71
CA THR A 3 8.92 3.45 14.16
C THR A 3 8.22 2.94 15.43
N ALA A 4 8.15 3.69 16.54
CA ALA A 4 7.57 3.23 17.82
C ALA A 4 8.01 1.81 18.31
N GLY A 5 9.32 1.54 18.36
CA GLY A 5 9.85 0.21 18.70
C GLY A 5 10.01 -0.73 17.49
N GLY A 6 9.28 -0.46 16.41
CA GLY A 6 9.44 -1.10 15.10
C GLY A 6 8.36 -2.13 14.78
N GLY A 7 8.68 -3.05 13.87
CA GLY A 7 7.68 -4.03 13.37
C GLY A 7 6.85 -3.50 12.19
N TRP A 8 7.31 -2.42 11.55
CA TRP A 8 6.64 -1.86 10.38
C TRP A 8 7.03 -2.62 9.13
N THR A 9 6.03 -3.02 8.35
CA THR A 9 6.22 -3.65 7.04
C THR A 9 5.73 -2.67 5.98
N LEU A 10 6.62 -2.32 5.04
CA LEU A 10 6.24 -1.60 3.83
C LEU A 10 5.41 -2.55 2.96
N VAL A 11 4.15 -2.19 2.71
CA VAL A 11 3.23 -3.01 1.90
C VAL A 11 2.86 -2.35 0.58
N ALA A 12 3.01 -1.03 0.50
CA ALA A 12 2.73 -0.29 -0.71
C ALA A 12 3.43 1.09 -0.72
N SER A 13 3.66 1.62 -1.92
CA SER A 13 3.95 3.03 -2.16
C SER A 13 3.04 3.57 -3.25
N VAL A 14 2.69 4.85 -3.11
CA VAL A 14 2.01 5.64 -4.14
C VAL A 14 3.05 6.58 -4.72
N HIS A 15 3.33 6.45 -6.01
CA HIS A 15 4.31 7.24 -6.73
C HIS A 15 3.64 7.97 -7.88
N GLU A 16 3.81 9.29 -7.92
CA GLU A 16 3.37 10.11 -9.05
C GLU A 16 4.47 10.18 -10.10
N ASN A 17 4.22 9.60 -11.28
CA ASN A 17 5.21 9.54 -12.35
C ASN A 17 5.15 10.71 -13.34
N ASN A 18 4.00 11.39 -13.45
CA ASN A 18 3.82 12.54 -14.34
C ASN A 18 2.56 13.33 -13.99
N MET A 19 2.70 14.39 -13.17
CA MET A 19 1.60 15.27 -12.78
C MET A 19 0.80 15.90 -13.95
N TYR A 20 1.40 15.98 -15.14
CA TYR A 20 0.72 16.48 -16.34
C TYR A 20 -0.08 15.40 -17.07
N GLY A 21 0.25 14.12 -16.90
CA GLY A 21 -0.52 12.98 -17.40
C GLY A 21 -1.73 12.75 -16.51
N LYS A 22 -2.93 13.08 -16.98
CA LYS A 22 -4.15 12.88 -16.19
C LYS A 22 -4.68 11.47 -16.36
N CYS A 23 -4.44 10.62 -15.36
CA CYS A 23 -4.89 9.22 -15.34
C CYS A 23 -4.34 8.42 -16.53
N THR A 24 -3.03 8.49 -16.70
CA THR A 24 -2.29 7.84 -17.79
C THR A 24 -1.47 6.65 -17.27
N VAL A 25 -0.63 6.05 -18.12
CA VAL A 25 0.26 4.96 -17.69
C VAL A 25 1.10 5.41 -16.49
N GLY A 26 1.08 4.61 -15.42
CA GLY A 26 1.71 4.92 -14.15
C GLY A 26 0.73 5.30 -13.03
N ASP A 27 -0.48 5.77 -13.37
CA ASP A 27 -1.52 6.14 -12.38
C ASP A 27 -2.27 4.93 -11.79
N ARG A 28 -1.56 3.93 -11.28
CA ARG A 28 -2.13 2.62 -10.88
C ARG A 28 -3.05 2.71 -9.68
N TRP A 29 -2.87 3.71 -8.83
CA TRP A 29 -3.71 3.97 -7.65
C TRP A 29 -4.95 4.82 -7.95
N SER A 30 -5.10 5.30 -9.19
CA SER A 30 -6.32 5.93 -9.67
C SER A 30 -6.85 5.19 -10.89
N SER A 31 -6.43 5.57 -12.09
CA SER A 31 -6.88 5.02 -13.37
C SER A 31 -5.77 5.19 -14.40
N GLN A 32 -5.41 4.14 -15.13
CA GLN A 32 -4.52 4.26 -16.30
C GLN A 32 -5.28 4.37 -17.62
N GLN A 33 -6.61 4.53 -17.58
CA GLN A 33 -7.48 4.62 -18.76
C GLN A 33 -8.16 5.99 -18.87
N GLY A 34 -7.56 7.05 -18.30
CA GLY A 34 -8.13 8.38 -18.27
C GLY A 34 -9.20 8.57 -17.19
N SER A 35 -9.81 9.75 -17.20
CA SER A 35 -10.92 10.13 -16.33
C SER A 35 -12.25 9.70 -16.96
N GLU A 36 -12.61 8.43 -16.80
CA GLU A 36 -13.79 7.82 -17.44
C GLU A 36 -14.98 7.69 -16.48
N PRO A 37 -16.11 8.39 -16.70
CA PRO A 37 -17.29 8.32 -15.83
C PRO A 37 -17.88 6.91 -15.70
N ASN A 38 -17.71 6.09 -16.74
CA ASN A 38 -18.18 4.71 -16.78
C ASN A 38 -17.24 3.73 -16.05
N ARG A 39 -16.11 4.21 -15.54
CA ARG A 39 -15.15 3.42 -14.78
C ARG A 39 -14.86 4.11 -13.43
N PRO A 40 -15.88 4.27 -12.57
CA PRO A 40 -15.79 5.05 -11.34
C PRO A 40 -14.74 4.51 -10.35
N ASP A 41 -14.44 3.21 -10.41
CA ASP A 41 -13.44 2.55 -9.55
C ASP A 41 -12.01 2.64 -10.12
N GLY A 42 -11.83 3.19 -11.33
CA GLY A 42 -10.54 3.26 -12.00
C GLY A 42 -9.90 1.88 -12.22
N ASP A 43 -8.63 1.73 -11.83
CA ASP A 43 -7.92 0.45 -11.88
C ASP A 43 -8.28 -0.48 -10.69
N GLY A 44 -9.01 0.02 -9.67
CA GLY A 44 -9.47 -0.77 -8.52
C GLY A 44 -8.35 -1.32 -7.62
N THR A 45 -7.14 -0.80 -7.77
CA THR A 45 -5.90 -1.31 -7.15
C THR A 45 -5.93 -1.30 -5.62
N TRP A 46 -6.73 -0.45 -4.99
CA TRP A 46 -6.88 -0.41 -3.54
C TRP A 46 -7.48 -1.69 -2.94
N ALA A 47 -8.35 -2.38 -3.68
CA ALA A 47 -9.14 -3.49 -3.15
C ALA A 47 -8.92 -4.83 -3.86
N ASN A 48 -8.26 -4.82 -5.03
CA ASN A 48 -7.97 -6.05 -5.79
C ASN A 48 -6.66 -6.74 -5.32
N THR A 49 -6.33 -7.89 -5.93
CA THR A 49 -5.17 -8.72 -5.57
C THR A 49 -3.93 -8.49 -6.44
N VAL A 50 -3.93 -7.48 -7.31
CA VAL A 50 -2.77 -7.22 -8.19
C VAL A 50 -1.56 -6.75 -7.38
N THR A 51 -0.37 -7.05 -7.88
CA THR A 51 0.93 -6.69 -7.28
C THR A 51 1.86 -6.12 -8.33
N PHE A 52 2.71 -5.17 -7.94
CA PHE A 52 3.67 -4.52 -8.83
C PHE A 52 4.80 -3.86 -8.04
N GLY A 53 5.88 -3.52 -8.75
CA GLY A 53 7.05 -2.82 -8.22
C GLY A 53 7.91 -3.66 -7.28
N THR A 54 8.94 -3.03 -6.71
CA THR A 54 9.81 -3.59 -5.67
C THR A 54 9.97 -2.60 -4.53
N ALA A 55 10.38 -3.08 -3.35
CA ALA A 55 10.58 -2.21 -2.19
C ALA A 55 11.70 -1.18 -2.44
N GLU A 56 12.75 -1.60 -3.15
CA GLU A 56 13.90 -0.77 -3.52
C GLU A 56 13.51 0.35 -4.49
N ALA A 57 12.54 0.11 -5.37
CA ALA A 57 12.05 1.07 -6.36
C ALA A 57 10.84 1.89 -5.87
N SER A 58 10.42 1.72 -4.61
CA SER A 58 9.19 2.35 -4.05
C SER A 58 9.19 3.87 -4.03
N THR A 59 10.33 4.50 -4.33
CA THR A 59 10.48 5.95 -4.50
C THR A 59 10.48 6.41 -5.95
N SER A 60 10.54 5.49 -6.91
CA SER A 60 10.68 5.75 -8.34
C SER A 60 9.53 5.19 -9.19
N ASP A 61 8.75 4.26 -8.65
CA ASP A 61 7.48 3.78 -9.21
C ASP A 61 6.58 3.26 -8.07
N ASP A 62 5.33 2.93 -8.40
CA ASP A 62 4.40 2.34 -7.46
C ASP A 62 4.87 0.98 -6.96
N TYR A 63 4.57 0.68 -5.69
CA TYR A 63 4.82 -0.61 -5.08
C TYR A 63 3.56 -1.15 -4.42
N LYS A 64 3.26 -2.44 -4.58
CA LYS A 64 2.20 -3.13 -3.85
C LYS A 64 2.52 -4.62 -3.67
N VAL A 65 2.50 -5.08 -2.43
CA VAL A 65 2.55 -6.52 -2.11
C VAL A 65 1.16 -7.11 -1.99
N GLY A 66 0.97 -8.33 -2.48
CA GLY A 66 -0.34 -9.01 -2.51
C GLY A 66 -0.88 -9.42 -1.12
N ARG A 67 -0.04 -9.32 -0.09
CA ARG A 67 -0.33 -9.77 1.28
C ARG A 67 -0.83 -8.67 2.23
N ALA A 68 -1.23 -7.50 1.73
CA ALA A 68 -1.74 -6.42 2.60
C ALA A 68 -3.07 -6.80 3.30
N LEU A 69 -3.82 -7.79 2.78
CA LEU A 69 -5.10 -8.24 3.32
C LEU A 69 -5.00 -9.30 4.45
N ASP A 70 -3.84 -9.92 4.66
CA ASP A 70 -3.66 -11.04 5.63
C ASP A 70 -2.70 -10.72 6.78
N ILE A 71 -2.23 -9.47 6.89
CA ILE A 71 -1.50 -9.02 8.08
C ILE A 71 -2.55 -8.77 9.16
N HIS A 72 -2.80 -9.78 10.00
CA HIS A 72 -3.60 -9.66 11.21
C HIS A 72 -3.07 -8.50 12.07
N SER A 73 -3.80 -7.39 12.12
CA SER A 73 -3.61 -6.35 13.14
C SER A 73 -4.20 -6.89 14.45
N PRO A 74 -3.41 -7.08 15.53
CA PRO A 74 -3.86 -7.79 16.73
C PRO A 74 -4.85 -7.00 17.62
N HIS A 75 -5.46 -5.89 17.16
CA HIS A 75 -6.42 -5.15 17.99
C HIS A 75 -7.83 -5.78 18.05
N ARG A 76 -8.06 -6.95 17.46
CA ARG A 76 -9.36 -7.63 17.59
C ARG A 76 -9.21 -9.14 17.60
N GLN A 77 -8.81 -9.70 18.75
CA GLN A 77 -9.26 -11.02 19.19
C GLN A 77 -8.98 -11.19 20.70
N SER A 78 -9.97 -11.73 21.39
CA SER A 78 -10.06 -11.93 22.83
C SER A 78 -9.31 -13.16 23.33
N LEU A 79 -8.32 -12.95 24.23
CA LEU A 79 -7.77 -13.85 25.28
C LEU A 79 -7.06 -15.17 24.82
N PRO A 80 -6.16 -15.80 25.61
CA PRO A 80 -5.81 -15.57 27.02
C PRO A 80 -4.31 -15.31 27.31
N ASP A 81 -4.09 -14.93 28.57
CA ASP A 81 -2.87 -14.64 29.31
C ASP A 81 -1.66 -15.57 29.02
N LEU A 82 -0.84 -15.16 28.06
CA LEU A 82 0.58 -15.50 28.02
C LEU A 82 1.34 -14.19 27.88
N ARG A 83 2.39 -14.01 28.68
CA ARG A 83 3.31 -12.86 28.65
C ARG A 83 3.88 -12.66 27.24
N LEU A 84 3.16 -11.91 26.42
CA LEU A 84 3.57 -11.46 25.11
C LEU A 84 3.70 -9.96 25.21
N GLU A 85 4.94 -9.49 25.33
CA GLU A 85 5.28 -8.11 25.02
C GLU A 85 4.61 -7.76 23.68
N PRO A 86 3.82 -6.67 23.58
CA PRO A 86 3.06 -6.37 22.38
C PRO A 86 4.01 -6.07 21.22
N MET A 87 4.27 -7.06 20.36
CA MET A 87 4.82 -6.81 19.04
C MET A 87 3.72 -6.19 18.19
N THR A 88 3.57 -4.86 18.29
CA THR A 88 2.72 -4.10 17.38
C THR A 88 3.31 -4.18 15.98
N PHE A 89 2.71 -5.00 15.10
CA PHE A 89 3.02 -4.95 13.67
C PHE A 89 2.27 -3.77 13.05
N GLY A 90 3.02 -2.85 12.44
CA GLY A 90 2.48 -1.66 11.78
C GLY A 90 2.56 -1.76 10.25
N LEU A 91 1.65 -1.10 9.55
CA LEU A 91 1.68 -0.96 8.09
C LEU A 91 2.22 0.42 7.72
N GLN A 92 3.23 0.47 6.85
CA GLN A 92 3.78 1.73 6.38
C GLN A 92 3.41 1.96 4.91
N PHE A 93 2.89 3.15 4.62
CA PHE A 93 2.72 3.69 3.28
C PHE A 93 3.75 4.79 3.03
N ARG A 94 4.25 4.88 1.80
CA ARG A 94 5.12 5.96 1.36
C ARG A 94 4.48 6.67 0.17
N LEU A 95 4.45 8.00 0.24
CA LEU A 95 4.09 8.87 -0.88
C LEU A 95 5.36 9.52 -1.43
N SER A 96 5.52 9.50 -2.76
CA SER A 96 6.64 10.14 -3.45
C SER A 96 6.13 10.89 -4.67
N ILE A 97 6.62 12.11 -4.88
CA ILE A 97 6.27 12.98 -6.01
C ILE A 97 7.60 13.53 -6.55
N HIS A 98 7.80 13.49 -7.87
CA HIS A 98 8.96 14.05 -8.56
C HIS A 98 8.55 15.09 -9.60
#